data_AF-A0A5M1DWE5-F1
#
_entry.id   AF-A0A5M1DWE5-F1
#
_cell.length_a   1.000
_cell.length_b   1.000
_cell.length_c   1.000
_cell.angle_alpha   90.00
_cell.angle_beta   90.00
_cell.angle_gamma   90.00
#
_symmetry.space_group_name_H-M   'P 1'
#
loop_
_entity.id
_entity.type
_entity.pdbx_description
1 polymer ?
#
loop_
_entity_poly.entity_id
_entity_poly.type
_entity_poly.pdbx_seq_one_letter_code
_entity_poly.pdbx_strand_id
1 'polypeptide(L)'
;MKQYPKVNYIGNKEKIAEWIIENIPIKKGKILDLFSGGCSLSYAFKKANFSVISNDILYSNFCISKAIIENSNNILKINITPSDLQNFYTKKSYANISWLTNVLYFDYEVKELSCIINYANTLNNYDKFMLLALLRRAMIRKIPYSRMCIKWEEIVKFRDEELSYQKYGRRRAYHNISFLEHIYQNLNQYNNSIFDNGLKNLSFHLDCLDMIEKINEVDLIYIDPPYPSTMNNYFNFYGAFDKIFNKEISFHTDFTNKNEF
;
A
#
# COMPACT_ATOMS: atom_id res chain seq x y z
N MET A 1 -9.31 -21.31 3.06
CA MET A 1 -8.25 -20.74 3.91
C MET A 1 -8.10 -19.25 3.62
N LYS A 2 -7.78 -18.44 4.62
CA LYS A 2 -7.54 -17.00 4.45
C LYS A 2 -6.19 -16.78 3.76
N GLN A 3 -6.16 -15.91 2.75
CA GLN A 3 -5.00 -15.71 1.89
C GLN A 3 -4.65 -14.24 1.84
N TYR A 4 -3.34 -13.96 1.92
CA TYR A 4 -2.80 -12.63 1.71
C TYR A 4 -3.25 -12.10 0.33
N PRO A 5 -3.79 -10.87 0.25
CA PRO A 5 -4.27 -10.35 -1.02
C PRO A 5 -3.08 -9.95 -1.89
N LYS A 6 -3.28 -9.83 -3.19
CA LYS A 6 -2.21 -9.44 -4.10
C LYS A 6 -1.84 -7.97 -3.89
N VAL A 7 -0.70 -7.72 -3.25
CA VAL A 7 -0.16 -6.37 -3.03
C VAL A 7 1.09 -6.16 -3.89
N ASN A 8 1.10 -5.11 -4.70
CA ASN A 8 2.27 -4.71 -5.47
C ASN A 8 3.27 -3.97 -4.59
N TYR A 9 4.28 -4.66 -4.10
CA TYR A 9 5.35 -4.06 -3.29
C TYR A 9 6.70 -4.68 -3.67
N ILE A 10 7.67 -3.84 -4.05
CA ILE A 10 9.06 -4.23 -4.30
C ILE A 10 9.68 -4.72 -2.99
N GLY A 11 10.36 -5.87 -3.03
CA GLY A 11 10.97 -6.46 -1.83
C GLY A 11 9.99 -7.23 -0.93
N ASN A 12 8.75 -7.46 -1.38
CA ASN A 12 7.75 -8.25 -0.67
C ASN A 12 8.27 -9.67 -0.36
N LYS A 13 8.05 -10.14 0.88
CA LYS A 13 8.55 -11.41 1.42
C LYS A 13 7.55 -12.57 1.33
N GLU A 14 6.43 -12.40 0.63
CA GLU A 14 5.37 -13.43 0.48
C GLU A 14 5.91 -14.83 0.18
N LYS A 15 6.90 -14.96 -0.71
CA LYS A 15 7.48 -16.26 -1.10
C LYS A 15 8.34 -16.94 -0.02
N ILE A 16 8.86 -16.18 0.93
CA ILE A 16 9.76 -16.70 1.98
C ILE A 16 9.16 -16.58 3.39
N ALA A 17 7.94 -16.03 3.51
CA ALA A 17 7.33 -15.75 4.80
C ALA A 17 7.14 -17.01 5.66
N GLU A 18 6.76 -18.13 5.05
CA GLU A 18 6.61 -19.43 5.72
C GLU A 18 7.96 -19.92 6.27
N TRP A 19 9.00 -19.89 5.45
CA TRP A 19 10.36 -20.24 5.87
C TRP A 19 10.85 -19.37 7.05
N ILE A 20 10.59 -18.05 7.02
CA ILE A 20 10.94 -17.17 8.15
C ILE A 20 10.21 -17.61 9.43
N ILE A 21 8.90 -17.86 9.36
CA ILE A 21 8.09 -18.26 10.52
C ILE A 21 8.55 -19.61 11.11
N GLU A 22 8.96 -20.54 10.26
CA GLU A 22 9.50 -21.83 10.69
C GLU A 22 10.83 -21.69 11.44
N ASN A 23 11.64 -20.68 11.11
CA ASN A 23 13.00 -20.50 11.63
C ASN A 23 13.13 -19.47 12.77
N ILE A 24 12.09 -18.70 13.10
CA ILE A 24 12.11 -17.82 14.29
C ILE A 24 12.06 -18.63 15.61
N PRO A 25 12.69 -18.13 16.69
CA PRO A 25 12.86 -18.86 17.96
C PRO A 25 11.59 -19.02 18.79
N ILE A 26 10.51 -18.32 18.42
CA ILE A 26 9.22 -18.37 19.11
C ILE A 26 8.12 -18.83 18.14
N LYS A 27 7.07 -19.47 18.67
CA LYS A 27 5.91 -19.97 17.89
C LYS A 27 4.57 -19.36 18.30
N LYS A 28 4.60 -18.49 19.31
CA LYS A 28 3.48 -17.68 19.80
C LYS A 28 4.05 -16.46 20.52
N GLY A 29 3.23 -15.45 20.73
CA GLY A 29 3.62 -14.22 21.43
C GLY A 29 3.25 -12.97 20.65
N LYS A 30 3.84 -11.86 21.03
CA LYS A 30 3.70 -10.55 20.40
C LYS A 30 4.93 -10.23 19.57
N ILE A 31 4.74 -9.99 18.28
CA ILE A 31 5.79 -9.67 17.32
C ILE A 31 5.63 -8.24 16.82
N LEU A 32 6.73 -7.49 16.79
CA LEU A 32 6.83 -6.23 16.05
C LEU A 32 7.46 -6.48 14.69
N ASP A 33 6.72 -6.21 13.62
CA ASP A 33 7.24 -6.04 12.26
C ASP A 33 7.54 -4.55 12.05
N LEU A 34 8.81 -4.16 12.21
CA LEU A 34 9.23 -2.76 12.32
C LEU A 34 9.17 -2.00 10.98
N PHE A 35 9.31 -2.74 9.87
CA PHE A 35 9.32 -2.23 8.49
C PHE A 35 8.35 -3.06 7.63
N SER A 36 7.07 -2.97 7.94
CA SER A 36 6.07 -3.93 7.46
C SER A 36 5.84 -3.90 5.94
N GLY A 37 6.17 -2.81 5.25
CA GLY A 37 6.09 -2.70 3.79
C GLY A 37 4.70 -3.07 3.24
N GLY A 38 4.66 -4.03 2.33
CA GLY A 38 3.40 -4.60 1.82
C GLY A 38 2.61 -5.46 2.81
N CYS A 39 3.10 -5.66 4.04
CA CYS A 39 2.52 -6.47 5.13
C CYS A 39 2.43 -7.98 4.86
N SER A 40 3.20 -8.52 3.90
CA SER A 40 3.21 -9.96 3.61
C SER A 40 3.64 -10.82 4.80
N LEU A 41 4.69 -10.40 5.50
CA LEU A 41 5.21 -11.12 6.65
C LEU A 41 4.33 -10.90 7.89
N SER A 42 3.87 -9.67 8.13
CA SER A 42 2.91 -9.40 9.22
C SER A 42 1.59 -10.20 9.05
N TYR A 43 1.11 -10.36 7.83
CA TYR A 43 -0.05 -11.22 7.54
C TYR A 43 0.24 -12.69 7.86
N ALA A 44 1.44 -13.16 7.51
CA ALA A 44 1.87 -14.51 7.79
C ALA A 44 2.04 -14.76 9.30
N PHE A 45 2.59 -13.81 10.06
CA PHE A 45 2.63 -13.86 11.54
C PHE A 45 1.22 -13.92 12.14
N LYS A 46 0.29 -13.09 11.66
CA LYS A 46 -1.10 -13.12 12.11
C LYS A 46 -1.74 -14.49 11.88
N LYS A 47 -1.48 -15.09 10.70
CA LYS A 47 -1.94 -16.45 10.34
C LYS A 47 -1.29 -17.54 11.20
N ALA A 48 -0.07 -17.32 11.66
CA ALA A 48 0.65 -18.18 12.60
C ALA A 48 0.30 -17.92 14.09
N ASN A 49 -0.84 -17.25 14.36
CA ASN A 49 -1.35 -16.97 15.71
C ASN A 49 -0.43 -16.12 16.60
N PHE A 50 0.29 -15.16 16.01
CA PHE A 50 0.95 -14.09 16.76
C PHE A 50 0.04 -12.88 16.96
N SER A 51 0.25 -12.15 18.06
CA SER A 51 -0.23 -10.78 18.22
C SER A 51 0.74 -9.88 17.45
N VAL A 52 0.28 -9.30 16.34
CA VAL A 52 1.14 -8.57 15.41
C VAL A 52 1.03 -7.07 15.65
N ILE A 53 2.17 -6.44 15.86
CA ILE A 53 2.32 -5.00 15.75
C ILE A 53 3.07 -4.73 14.45
N SER A 54 2.45 -4.01 13.53
CA SER A 54 3.06 -3.62 12.26
C SER A 54 3.34 -2.15 12.26
N ASN A 55 4.56 -1.76 11.93
CA ASN A 55 4.96 -0.37 11.75
C ASN A 55 5.47 -0.16 10.33
N ASP A 56 5.21 1.02 9.76
CA ASP A 56 5.93 1.49 8.58
C ASP A 56 5.87 3.01 8.52
N ILE A 57 6.92 3.62 7.97
CA ILE A 57 7.00 5.06 7.83
C ILE A 57 6.17 5.59 6.65
N LEU A 58 5.85 4.75 5.66
CA LEU A 58 5.01 5.15 4.53
C LEU A 58 3.53 5.00 4.88
N TYR A 59 2.77 6.06 4.68
CA TYR A 59 1.33 6.06 4.93
C TYR A 59 0.59 5.06 4.04
N SER A 60 1.07 4.88 2.81
CA SER A 60 0.60 3.86 1.88
C SER A 60 0.70 2.44 2.44
N ASN A 61 1.78 2.12 3.17
CA ASN A 61 2.00 0.83 3.81
C ASN A 61 1.16 0.70 5.08
N PHE A 62 1.09 1.76 5.88
CA PHE A 62 0.19 1.83 7.04
C PHE A 62 -1.28 1.58 6.66
N CYS A 63 -1.75 2.13 5.53
CA CYS A 63 -3.11 1.88 5.05
C CYS A 63 -3.36 0.39 4.77
N ILE A 64 -2.40 -0.32 4.19
CA ILE A 64 -2.48 -1.78 3.99
C ILE A 64 -2.55 -2.47 5.36
N SER A 65 -1.65 -2.11 6.27
CA SER A 65 -1.57 -2.68 7.61
C SER A 65 -2.89 -2.52 8.37
N LYS A 66 -3.46 -1.32 8.41
CA LYS A 66 -4.78 -1.06 9.02
C LYS A 66 -5.88 -1.88 8.36
N ALA A 67 -5.84 -2.03 7.04
CA ALA A 67 -6.87 -2.71 6.27
C ALA A 67 -6.89 -4.23 6.47
N ILE A 68 -5.73 -4.89 6.57
CA ILE A 68 -5.66 -6.37 6.56
C ILE A 68 -4.98 -7.00 7.79
N ILE A 69 -4.19 -6.25 8.55
CA ILE A 69 -3.51 -6.75 9.76
C ILE A 69 -4.31 -6.40 11.01
N GLU A 70 -4.57 -5.11 11.27
CA GLU A 70 -5.33 -4.68 12.45
C GLU A 70 -6.81 -5.02 12.34
N ASN A 71 -7.40 -4.88 11.16
CA ASN A 71 -8.78 -5.25 10.88
C ASN A 71 -9.03 -6.76 11.08
N SER A 72 -9.95 -7.11 11.99
CA SER A 72 -10.30 -8.50 12.29
C SER A 72 -11.55 -8.99 11.57
N ASN A 73 -12.51 -8.12 11.25
CA ASN A 73 -13.82 -8.54 10.75
C ASN A 73 -14.54 -7.56 9.80
N ASN A 74 -14.08 -6.31 9.65
CA ASN A 74 -14.75 -5.34 8.81
C ASN A 74 -14.51 -5.64 7.34
N ILE A 75 -15.58 -5.84 6.58
CA ILE A 75 -15.53 -6.00 5.12
C ILE A 75 -16.03 -4.73 4.45
N LEU A 76 -15.31 -4.26 3.45
CA LEU A 76 -15.72 -3.10 2.68
C LEU A 76 -16.85 -3.47 1.72
N LYS A 77 -17.99 -2.80 1.85
CA LYS A 77 -19.11 -2.90 0.90
C LYS A 77 -19.27 -1.58 0.16
N ILE A 78 -18.93 -1.58 -1.12
CA ILE A 78 -19.09 -0.42 -2.00
C ILE A 78 -19.93 -0.78 -3.21
N ASN A 79 -20.86 0.08 -3.56
CA ASN A 79 -21.69 -0.03 -4.77
C ASN A 79 -21.86 1.37 -5.37
N ILE A 80 -20.73 1.96 -5.78
CA ILE A 80 -20.65 3.29 -6.36
C ILE A 80 -20.36 3.16 -7.86
N THR A 81 -21.18 3.79 -8.68
CA THR A 81 -20.95 3.83 -10.14
C THR A 81 -20.01 4.99 -10.51
N PRO A 82 -19.45 5.01 -11.74
CA PRO A 82 -18.72 6.17 -12.23
C PRO A 82 -19.53 7.47 -12.17
N SER A 83 -20.85 7.40 -12.37
CA SER A 83 -21.75 8.56 -12.26
C SER A 83 -21.89 9.03 -10.81
N ASP A 84 -22.08 8.11 -9.86
CA ASP A 84 -22.17 8.44 -8.43
C ASP A 84 -20.88 9.10 -7.92
N LEU A 85 -19.71 8.65 -8.40
CA LEU A 85 -18.42 9.24 -8.06
C LEU A 85 -18.33 10.72 -8.45
N GLN A 86 -18.98 11.15 -9.53
CA GLN A 86 -18.93 12.56 -9.95
C GLN A 86 -19.55 13.50 -8.91
N ASN A 87 -20.49 13.01 -8.10
CA ASN A 87 -21.07 13.79 -6.99
C ASN A 87 -20.05 14.16 -5.91
N PHE A 88 -18.90 13.46 -5.87
CA PHE A 88 -17.80 13.73 -4.94
C PHE A 88 -16.76 14.68 -5.55
N TYR A 89 -16.92 15.15 -6.79
CA TYR A 89 -15.95 16.07 -7.38
C TYR A 89 -16.00 17.45 -6.71
N THR A 90 -14.83 17.98 -6.37
CA THR A 90 -14.68 19.40 -6.02
C THR A 90 -13.43 19.99 -6.66
N LYS A 91 -13.52 21.23 -7.15
CA LYS A 91 -12.36 21.96 -7.72
C LYS A 91 -11.19 22.03 -6.72
N LYS A 92 -11.49 22.20 -5.43
CA LYS A 92 -10.50 22.25 -4.35
C LYS A 92 -9.74 20.93 -4.23
N SER A 93 -10.45 19.80 -4.15
CA SER A 93 -9.82 18.48 -4.04
C SER A 93 -8.97 18.12 -5.26
N TYR A 94 -9.44 18.44 -6.46
CA TYR A 94 -8.66 18.26 -7.70
C TYR A 94 -7.42 19.14 -7.70
N ALA A 95 -7.53 20.43 -7.33
CA ALA A 95 -6.39 21.34 -7.28
C ALA A 95 -5.28 20.83 -6.35
N ASN A 96 -5.64 20.27 -5.19
CA ASN A 96 -4.69 19.70 -4.22
C ASN A 96 -3.83 18.55 -4.78
N ILE A 97 -4.34 17.82 -5.77
CA ILE A 97 -3.64 16.67 -6.37
C ILE A 97 -3.30 16.88 -7.85
N SER A 98 -3.57 18.07 -8.39
CA SER A 98 -3.37 18.39 -9.81
C SER A 98 -1.91 18.28 -10.28
N TRP A 99 -0.96 18.30 -9.34
CA TRP A 99 0.47 18.04 -9.58
C TRP A 99 0.75 16.61 -10.10
N LEU A 100 -0.22 15.70 -10.02
CA LEU A 100 -0.14 14.35 -10.62
C LEU A 100 -0.41 14.35 -12.13
N THR A 101 -1.07 15.38 -12.66
CA THR A 101 -1.49 15.47 -14.06
C THR A 101 -0.28 15.55 -14.97
N ASN A 102 -0.18 14.64 -15.92
CA ASN A 102 0.97 14.48 -16.81
C ASN A 102 2.31 14.29 -16.07
N VAL A 103 2.23 13.79 -14.83
CA VAL A 103 3.38 13.33 -14.05
C VAL A 103 3.22 11.83 -13.81
N LEU A 104 2.06 11.42 -13.29
CA LEU A 104 1.71 10.01 -13.09
C LEU A 104 0.46 9.58 -13.86
N TYR A 105 -0.50 10.48 -14.04
CA TYR A 105 -1.80 10.15 -14.61
C TYR A 105 -2.30 11.22 -15.58
N PHE A 106 -3.21 10.83 -16.47
CA PHE A 106 -3.91 11.78 -17.32
C PHE A 106 -4.88 12.65 -16.51
N ASP A 107 -5.23 13.83 -17.02
CA ASP A 107 -6.12 14.77 -16.34
C ASP A 107 -7.46 14.16 -15.88
N TYR A 108 -8.12 13.38 -16.75
CA TYR A 108 -9.39 12.74 -16.43
C TYR A 108 -9.25 11.68 -15.32
N GLU A 109 -8.08 11.04 -15.21
CA GLU A 109 -7.78 10.09 -14.14
C GLU A 109 -7.53 10.82 -12.83
N VAL A 110 -6.83 11.96 -12.84
CA VAL A 110 -6.63 12.79 -11.65
C VAL A 110 -7.97 13.33 -11.14
N LYS A 111 -8.91 13.67 -12.03
CA LYS A 111 -10.30 13.99 -11.66
C LYS A 111 -11.00 12.82 -10.98
N GLU A 112 -10.96 11.62 -11.56
CA GLU A 112 -11.52 10.41 -10.95
C GLU A 112 -10.91 10.14 -9.56
N LEU A 113 -9.58 10.24 -9.45
CA LEU A 113 -8.82 10.07 -8.21
C LEU A 113 -9.30 11.04 -7.13
N SER A 114 -9.53 12.31 -7.48
CA SER A 114 -10.06 13.32 -6.55
C SER A 114 -11.44 12.94 -6.00
N CYS A 115 -12.31 12.38 -6.85
CA CYS A 115 -13.63 11.88 -6.43
C CYS A 115 -13.51 10.70 -5.48
N ILE A 116 -12.65 9.71 -5.78
CA ILE A 116 -12.46 8.53 -4.94
C ILE A 116 -11.88 8.93 -3.57
N ILE A 117 -10.95 9.89 -3.52
CA ILE A 117 -10.42 10.42 -2.26
C ILE A 117 -11.52 11.07 -1.42
N ASN A 118 -12.37 11.89 -2.04
CA ASN A 118 -13.48 12.53 -1.33
C ASN A 118 -14.51 11.49 -0.84
N TYR A 119 -14.81 10.46 -1.63
CA TYR A 119 -15.63 9.33 -1.20
C TYR A 119 -14.97 8.56 -0.03
N ALA A 120 -13.67 8.32 -0.08
CA ALA A 120 -12.94 7.67 1.02
C ALA A 120 -13.01 8.50 2.32
N ASN A 121 -13.14 9.82 2.24
CA ASN A 121 -13.32 10.68 3.40
C ASN A 121 -14.72 10.62 4.02
N THR A 122 -15.73 10.08 3.32
CA THR A 122 -17.04 9.80 3.92
C THR A 122 -17.10 8.46 4.63
N LEU A 123 -16.10 7.59 4.41
CA LEU A 123 -15.98 6.31 5.11
C LEU A 123 -15.27 6.48 6.46
N ASN A 124 -15.59 5.59 7.40
CA ASN A 124 -15.03 5.60 8.75
C ASN A 124 -14.22 4.33 9.01
N ASN A 125 -13.32 4.40 10.01
CA ASN A 125 -12.58 3.24 10.53
C ASN A 125 -11.90 2.41 9.42
N TYR A 126 -12.06 1.09 9.47
CA TYR A 126 -11.42 0.15 8.56
C TYR A 126 -11.93 0.24 7.13
N ASP A 127 -13.18 0.64 6.89
CA ASP A 127 -13.72 0.79 5.52
C ASP A 127 -12.94 1.84 4.74
N LYS A 128 -12.57 2.94 5.40
CA LYS A 128 -11.69 3.96 4.83
C LYS A 128 -10.33 3.36 4.46
N PHE A 129 -9.67 2.67 5.39
CA PHE A 129 -8.34 2.09 5.13
C PHE A 129 -8.38 0.97 4.08
N MET A 130 -9.44 0.18 4.03
CA MET A 130 -9.68 -0.81 2.99
C MET A 130 -9.77 -0.15 1.61
N LEU A 131 -10.56 0.92 1.47
CA LEU A 131 -10.65 1.67 0.22
C LEU A 131 -9.31 2.31 -0.14
N LEU A 132 -8.59 2.88 0.84
CA LEU A 132 -7.27 3.48 0.62
C LEU A 132 -6.22 2.44 0.19
N ALA A 133 -6.24 1.23 0.77
CA ALA A 133 -5.33 0.15 0.38
C ALA A 133 -5.62 -0.36 -1.04
N LEU A 134 -6.90 -0.45 -1.43
CA LEU A 134 -7.32 -0.76 -2.79
C LEU A 134 -6.94 0.36 -3.77
N LEU A 135 -7.15 1.63 -3.39
CA LEU A 135 -6.79 2.80 -4.19
C LEU A 135 -5.27 2.87 -4.41
N ARG A 136 -4.48 2.68 -3.35
CA ARG A 136 -3.01 2.57 -3.43
C ARG A 136 -2.59 1.55 -4.47
N ARG A 137 -3.23 0.38 -4.48
CA ARG A 137 -2.96 -0.66 -5.47
C ARG A 137 -3.39 -0.24 -6.87
N ALA A 138 -4.58 0.36 -7.04
CA ALA A 138 -5.07 0.85 -8.32
C ALA A 138 -4.09 1.87 -8.94
N MET A 139 -3.64 2.83 -8.13
CA MET A 139 -2.59 3.80 -8.47
C MET A 139 -1.34 3.11 -9.01
N ILE A 140 -0.76 2.21 -8.23
CA ILE A 140 0.48 1.51 -8.60
C ILE A 140 0.32 0.62 -9.84
N ARG A 141 -0.85 0.01 -10.03
CA ARG A 141 -1.10 -0.87 -11.18
C ARG A 141 -1.21 -0.12 -12.49
N LYS A 142 -1.55 1.17 -12.47
CA LYS A 142 -1.58 2.02 -13.65
C LYS A 142 -0.20 2.54 -14.07
N ILE A 143 0.83 2.36 -13.24
CA ILE A 143 2.20 2.78 -13.52
C ILE A 143 3.09 1.59 -13.92
N PRO A 144 3.96 1.72 -14.94
CA PRO A 144 4.93 0.70 -15.31
C PRO A 144 5.83 0.30 -14.13
N TYR A 145 6.16 -0.99 -14.05
CA TYR A 145 7.01 -1.55 -12.99
C TYR A 145 6.52 -1.32 -11.55
N SER A 146 5.29 -0.82 -11.37
CA SER A 146 4.72 -0.54 -10.04
C SER A 146 5.54 0.46 -9.21
N ARG A 147 6.18 1.45 -9.86
CA ARG A 147 6.98 2.50 -9.21
C ARG A 147 6.51 3.88 -9.64
N MET A 148 6.19 4.76 -8.70
CA MET A 148 5.74 6.14 -9.00
C MET A 148 6.88 7.09 -9.36
N CYS A 149 8.12 6.61 -9.50
CA CYS A 149 9.26 7.41 -9.95
C CYS A 149 9.50 7.35 -11.47
N ILE A 150 8.66 6.64 -12.23
CA ILE A 150 8.80 6.52 -13.68
C ILE A 150 8.40 7.85 -14.33
N LYS A 151 9.21 8.30 -15.29
CA LYS A 151 8.96 9.55 -16.03
C LYS A 151 7.67 9.48 -16.85
N TRP A 152 6.99 10.61 -17.00
CA TRP A 152 5.72 10.70 -17.71
C TRP A 152 5.81 10.19 -19.15
N GLU A 153 6.88 10.53 -19.88
CA GLU A 153 7.06 10.08 -21.28
C GLU A 153 7.08 8.55 -21.38
N GLU A 154 7.76 7.88 -20.45
CA GLU A 154 7.80 6.42 -20.40
C GLU A 154 6.45 5.84 -19.93
N ILE A 155 5.74 6.48 -19.01
CA ILE A 155 4.38 6.07 -18.63
C ILE A 155 3.47 6.05 -19.86
N VAL A 156 3.40 7.15 -20.62
CA VAL A 156 2.58 7.24 -21.83
C VAL A 156 2.96 6.15 -22.83
N LYS A 157 4.25 6.00 -23.09
CA LYS A 157 4.79 4.98 -24.01
C LYS A 157 4.45 3.54 -23.62
N PHE A 158 4.49 3.20 -22.34
CA PHE A 158 4.14 1.85 -21.86
C PHE A 158 2.63 1.61 -21.76
N ARG A 159 1.83 2.68 -21.81
CA ARG A 159 0.36 2.64 -21.82
C ARG A 159 -0.23 2.63 -23.22
N ASP A 160 0.56 2.96 -24.24
CA ASP A 160 0.26 2.65 -25.63
C ASP A 160 0.31 1.13 -25.86
N GLU A 161 -0.87 0.53 -26.07
CA GLU A 161 -1.02 -0.91 -26.18
C GLU A 161 -0.47 -1.46 -27.49
N GLU A 162 -0.57 -0.70 -28.58
CA GLU A 162 -0.05 -1.12 -29.89
C GLU A 162 1.47 -1.10 -29.86
N LEU A 163 2.08 -0.03 -29.35
CA LEU A 163 3.53 0.03 -29.14
C LEU A 163 4.01 -1.05 -28.15
N SER A 164 3.28 -1.25 -27.05
CA SER A 164 3.62 -2.30 -26.08
C SER A 164 3.57 -3.70 -26.70
N TYR A 165 2.57 -3.98 -27.54
CA TYR A 165 2.43 -5.26 -28.22
C TYR A 165 3.54 -5.46 -29.26
N GLN A 166 3.80 -4.45 -30.11
CA GLN A 166 4.85 -4.50 -31.12
C GLN A 166 6.24 -4.72 -30.51
N LYS A 167 6.55 -4.08 -29.38
CA LYS A 167 7.88 -4.13 -28.76
C LYS A 167 8.08 -5.27 -27.76
N TYR A 168 7.03 -5.66 -27.03
CA TYR A 168 7.14 -6.62 -25.91
C TYR A 168 6.22 -7.83 -26.02
N GLY A 169 5.46 -7.96 -27.12
CA GLY A 169 4.57 -9.10 -27.38
C GLY A 169 3.37 -9.21 -26.43
N ARG A 170 3.06 -8.17 -25.67
CA ARG A 170 1.96 -8.18 -24.70
C ARG A 170 1.25 -6.83 -24.60
N ARG A 171 -0.07 -6.87 -24.59
CA ARG A 171 -0.92 -5.73 -24.23
C ARG A 171 -0.96 -5.58 -22.71
N ARG A 172 -0.94 -4.34 -22.24
CA ARG A 172 -1.02 -4.01 -20.80
C ARG A 172 -2.26 -3.18 -20.51
N ALA A 173 -3.41 -3.63 -21.02
CA ALA A 173 -4.70 -2.95 -20.92
C ALA A 173 -5.09 -2.57 -19.49
N TYR A 174 -4.62 -3.34 -18.50
CA TYR A 174 -4.81 -3.01 -17.09
C TYR A 174 -4.19 -1.67 -16.67
N HIS A 175 -3.25 -1.08 -17.41
CA HIS A 175 -2.80 0.28 -17.11
C HIS A 175 -3.86 1.34 -17.47
N ASN A 176 -4.77 1.02 -18.39
CA ASN A 176 -5.72 1.95 -18.99
C ASN A 176 -7.14 1.86 -18.42
N ILE A 177 -7.48 0.81 -17.66
CA ILE A 177 -8.77 0.74 -16.95
C ILE A 177 -8.83 1.78 -15.81
N SER A 178 -10.04 2.19 -15.43
CA SER A 178 -10.28 3.23 -14.40
C SER A 178 -9.76 2.83 -13.02
N PHE A 179 -9.56 3.80 -12.12
CA PHE A 179 -9.21 3.50 -10.72
C PHE A 179 -10.32 2.71 -10.04
N LEU A 180 -11.58 3.10 -10.26
CA LEU A 180 -12.74 2.41 -9.70
C LEU A 180 -12.81 0.94 -10.16
N GLU A 181 -12.51 0.66 -11.43
CA GLU A 181 -12.49 -0.72 -11.95
C GLU A 181 -11.37 -1.55 -11.30
N HIS A 182 -10.17 -0.99 -11.15
CA HIS A 182 -9.09 -1.66 -10.38
C HIS A 182 -9.54 -1.98 -8.96
N ILE A 183 -10.23 -1.06 -8.29
CA ILE A 183 -10.74 -1.27 -6.93
C ILE A 183 -11.72 -2.46 -6.93
N TYR A 184 -12.71 -2.47 -7.83
CA TYR A 184 -13.70 -3.55 -7.91
C TYR A 184 -13.09 -4.92 -8.24
N GLN A 185 -12.15 -4.99 -9.17
CA GLN A 185 -11.47 -6.24 -9.52
C GLN A 185 -10.72 -6.88 -8.35
N ASN A 186 -10.36 -6.10 -7.32
CA ASN A 186 -9.55 -6.56 -6.19
C ASN A 186 -10.31 -6.55 -4.85
N LEU A 187 -11.51 -5.95 -4.80
CA LEU A 187 -12.33 -5.82 -3.60
C LEU A 187 -12.57 -7.16 -2.90
N ASN A 188 -12.99 -8.18 -3.66
CA ASN A 188 -13.25 -9.50 -3.12
C ASN A 188 -12.00 -10.15 -2.51
N GLN A 189 -10.84 -9.99 -3.16
CA GLN A 189 -9.59 -10.54 -2.65
C GLN A 189 -9.18 -9.88 -1.33
N TYR A 190 -9.30 -8.55 -1.24
CA TYR A 190 -8.99 -7.80 -0.02
C TYR A 190 -9.98 -8.15 1.10
N ASN A 191 -11.28 -8.19 0.83
CA ASN A 191 -12.30 -8.61 1.80
C ASN A 191 -12.05 -10.04 2.31
N ASN A 192 -11.72 -10.98 1.41
CA ASN A 192 -11.45 -12.36 1.79
C ASN A 192 -10.15 -12.53 2.58
N SER A 193 -9.23 -11.57 2.50
CA SER A 193 -7.99 -11.58 3.27
C SER A 193 -8.19 -11.22 4.74
N ILE A 194 -9.33 -10.61 5.12
CA ILE A 194 -9.60 -10.19 6.50
C ILE A 194 -10.01 -11.41 7.33
N PHE A 195 -9.43 -11.52 8.52
CA PHE A 195 -9.76 -12.54 9.50
C PHE A 195 -9.34 -12.13 10.91
N ASP A 196 -9.99 -12.75 11.88
CA ASP A 196 -9.64 -12.68 13.29
C ASP A 196 -8.78 -13.89 13.66
N ASN A 197 -7.67 -13.65 14.35
CA ASN A 197 -6.84 -14.70 14.96
C ASN A 197 -7.03 -14.81 16.48
N GLY A 198 -8.02 -14.10 17.03
CA GLY A 198 -8.33 -14.05 18.46
C GLY A 198 -7.37 -13.18 19.28
N LEU A 199 -6.46 -12.46 18.62
CA LEU A 199 -5.42 -11.66 19.26
C LEU A 199 -5.52 -10.19 18.86
N LYS A 200 -5.06 -9.31 19.74
CA LYS A 200 -4.98 -7.87 19.45
C LYS A 200 -3.81 -7.62 18.50
N ASN A 201 -4.11 -7.24 17.27
CA ASN A 201 -3.16 -6.75 16.29
C ASN A 201 -3.22 -5.22 16.24
N LEU A 202 -2.12 -4.55 15.90
CA LEU A 202 -2.03 -3.08 15.85
C LEU A 202 -1.20 -2.63 14.65
N SER A 203 -1.55 -1.49 14.07
CA SER A 203 -0.76 -0.83 13.04
C SER A 203 -0.32 0.57 13.46
N PHE A 204 0.92 0.93 13.15
CA PHE A 204 1.53 2.23 13.42
C PHE A 204 2.13 2.84 12.15
N HIS A 205 2.12 4.18 12.09
CA HIS A 205 2.69 4.99 11.03
C HIS A 205 3.73 5.92 11.66
N LEU A 206 4.92 5.36 11.93
CA LEU A 206 6.01 6.02 12.65
C LEU A 206 7.36 5.68 12.01
N ASP A 207 8.34 6.55 12.22
CA ASP A 207 9.74 6.17 12.06
C ASP A 207 10.05 4.97 12.97
N CYS A 208 11.05 4.17 12.59
CA CYS A 208 11.39 2.99 13.37
C CYS A 208 11.91 3.34 14.77
N LEU A 209 12.66 4.44 14.95
CA LEU A 209 13.17 4.81 16.27
C LEU A 209 12.04 5.29 17.17
N ASP A 210 11.13 6.12 16.65
CA ASP A 210 9.91 6.54 17.35
C ASP A 210 9.05 5.31 17.75
N MET A 211 8.97 4.30 16.89
CA MET A 211 8.26 3.06 17.18
C MET A 211 8.91 2.27 18.30
N ILE A 212 10.24 2.20 18.34
CA ILE A 212 11.00 1.53 19.41
C ILE A 212 10.84 2.26 20.74
N GLU A 213 10.83 3.59 20.75
CA GLU A 213 10.57 4.38 21.96
C GLU A 213 9.12 4.24 22.45
N LYS A 214 8.16 4.12 21.52
CA LYS A 214 6.73 4.01 21.82
C LYS A 214 6.32 2.62 22.32
N ILE A 215 6.95 1.57 21.80
CA ILE A 215 6.50 0.20 22.06
C ILE A 215 6.90 -0.25 23.46
N ASN A 216 5.96 -0.91 24.13
CA ASN A 216 6.27 -1.65 25.35
C ASN A 216 6.94 -2.99 25.00
N GLU A 217 6.92 -3.94 25.93
CA GLU A 217 7.44 -5.28 25.73
C GLU A 217 6.77 -6.05 24.57
N VAL A 218 7.63 -6.61 23.71
CA VAL A 218 7.35 -7.56 22.63
C VAL A 218 8.29 -8.75 22.76
N ASP A 219 7.87 -9.92 22.30
CA ASP A 219 8.66 -11.16 22.41
C ASP A 219 9.71 -11.28 21.29
N LEU A 220 9.45 -10.65 20.14
CA LEU A 220 10.37 -10.62 19.00
C LEU A 220 10.14 -9.37 18.14
N ILE A 221 11.24 -8.78 17.67
CA ILE A 221 11.25 -7.70 16.68
C ILE A 221 11.83 -8.26 15.38
N TYR A 222 11.05 -8.18 14.30
CA TYR A 222 11.51 -8.43 12.95
C TYR A 222 11.93 -7.11 12.30
N ILE A 223 13.14 -7.08 11.74
CA ILE A 223 13.77 -5.87 11.18
C ILE A 223 14.28 -6.20 9.77
N ASP A 224 13.75 -5.51 8.77
CA ASP A 224 14.09 -5.67 7.35
C ASP A 224 14.06 -4.28 6.68
N PRO A 225 15.04 -3.43 7.02
CA PRO A 225 15.04 -2.03 6.61
C PRO A 225 15.41 -1.91 5.12
N PRO A 226 15.21 -0.73 4.51
CA PRO A 226 15.85 -0.45 3.22
C PRO A 226 17.38 -0.52 3.38
N TYR A 227 18.05 -1.34 2.56
CA TYR A 227 19.49 -1.57 2.68
C TYR A 227 20.30 -0.53 1.87
N PRO A 228 21.47 -0.09 2.38
CA PRO A 228 22.38 0.77 1.64
C PRO A 228 22.81 0.14 0.32
N SER A 229 23.04 0.97 -0.71
CA SER A 229 23.45 0.52 -2.05
C SER A 229 22.48 -0.41 -2.78
N THR A 230 21.24 -0.52 -2.32
CA THR A 230 20.16 -1.04 -3.14
C THR A 230 19.55 0.10 -3.95
N MET A 231 18.99 -0.22 -5.13
CA MET A 231 18.21 0.76 -5.90
C MET A 231 16.83 1.04 -5.28
N ASN A 232 16.54 0.53 -4.08
CA ASN A 232 15.21 0.59 -3.48
C ASN A 232 15.00 1.93 -2.79
N ASN A 233 14.39 2.87 -3.51
CA ASN A 233 13.95 4.15 -2.96
C ASN A 233 12.42 4.12 -2.76
N TYR A 234 11.98 3.62 -1.60
CA TYR A 234 10.57 3.42 -1.31
C TYR A 234 9.76 4.72 -1.28
N PHE A 235 10.35 5.83 -0.81
CA PHE A 235 9.74 7.16 -0.87
C PHE A 235 9.45 7.59 -2.32
N ASN A 236 10.41 7.42 -3.23
CA ASN A 236 10.17 7.72 -4.65
C ASN A 236 9.20 6.73 -5.30
N PHE A 237 9.13 5.48 -4.82
CA PHE A 237 8.26 4.47 -5.41
C PHE A 237 6.80 4.64 -5.01
N TYR A 238 6.52 5.10 -3.78
CA TYR A 238 5.18 5.11 -3.21
C TYR A 238 4.77 6.43 -2.54
N GLY A 239 5.70 7.34 -2.25
CA GLY A 239 5.47 8.57 -1.47
C GLY A 239 4.52 9.57 -2.12
N ALA A 240 4.30 9.50 -3.44
CA ALA A 240 3.24 10.28 -4.09
C ALA A 240 1.84 9.94 -3.54
N PHE A 241 1.61 8.71 -3.05
CA PHE A 241 0.39 8.37 -2.31
C PHE A 241 0.32 9.13 -0.98
N ASP A 242 1.41 9.19 -0.23
CA ASP A 242 1.47 9.83 1.08
C ASP A 242 1.27 11.35 0.96
N LYS A 243 1.83 11.95 -0.09
CA LYS A 243 1.67 13.37 -0.45
C LYS A 243 0.21 13.76 -0.68
N ILE A 244 -0.58 12.90 -1.34
CA ILE A 244 -2.02 13.13 -1.55
C ILE A 244 -2.76 13.38 -0.22
N PHE A 245 -2.35 12.69 0.84
CA PHE A 245 -3.00 12.75 2.15
C PHE A 245 -2.29 13.69 3.14
N ASN A 246 -1.26 14.42 2.71
CA ASN A 246 -0.37 15.22 3.58
C ASN A 246 0.18 14.38 4.75
N LYS A 247 0.60 13.16 4.44
CA LYS A 247 1.16 12.20 5.41
C LYS A 247 2.63 11.90 5.17
N GLU A 248 3.29 12.68 4.30
CA GLU A 248 4.74 12.65 4.15
C GLU A 248 5.39 12.98 5.51
N ILE A 249 6.38 12.19 5.89
CA ILE A 249 7.19 12.44 7.08
C ILE A 249 8.43 13.22 6.67
N SER A 250 8.66 14.37 7.31
CA SER A 250 9.73 15.31 6.94
C SER A 250 11.12 14.87 7.38
N PHE A 251 11.21 14.03 8.41
CA PHE A 251 12.47 13.51 8.96
C PHE A 251 12.34 12.02 9.20
N HIS A 252 13.30 11.24 8.73
CA HIS A 252 13.34 9.81 8.92
C HIS A 252 14.77 9.35 9.13
N THR A 253 14.92 8.20 9.78
CA THR A 253 16.21 7.53 9.87
C THR A 253 16.55 6.93 8.50
N ASP A 254 17.54 7.49 7.80
CA ASP A 254 17.92 7.03 6.46
C ASP A 254 18.93 5.87 6.52
N PHE A 255 18.41 4.65 6.48
CA PHE A 255 19.21 3.42 6.41
C PHE A 255 19.89 3.20 5.04
N THR A 256 19.62 4.03 4.03
CA THR A 256 20.20 3.86 2.68
C THR A 256 21.50 4.63 2.48
N ASN A 257 21.74 5.66 3.30
CA ASN A 257 22.95 6.46 3.26
C ASN A 257 24.11 5.74 3.96
N LYS A 258 25.11 5.36 3.17
CA LYS A 258 26.32 4.68 3.68
C LYS A 258 27.17 5.53 4.62
N ASN A 259 27.03 6.85 4.58
CA ASN A 259 27.88 7.78 5.33
C ASN A 259 27.27 8.20 6.67
N GLU A 260 25.99 7.93 6.87
CA GLU A 260 25.23 8.27 8.09
C GLU A 260 24.94 7.03 8.94
N PHE A 261 25.47 5.87 8.53
CA PHE A 261 25.38 4.59 9.23
C PHE A 261 26.63 4.28 10.04
#